data_AF-A0A8S2CRW2-F1
#
_entry.id   AF-A0A8S2CRW2-F1
#
_cell.length_a   1.000
_cell.length_b   1.000
_cell.length_c   1.000
_cell.angle_alpha   90.00
_cell.angle_beta   90.00
_cell.angle_gamma   90.00
#
_symmetry.space_group_name_H-M   'P 1'
#
loop_
_entity.id
_entity.type
_entity.pdbx_description
1 polymer ?
#
loop_
_entity_poly.entity_id
_entity_poly.type
_entity_poly.pdbx_seq_one_letter_code
_entity_poly.pdbx_strand_id
1 'polypeptide(L)'
;ELTCVNAFDPDEGNNGKVIYSFERFDSSSKLSSYIAIHNLTGCIQILQPLSLTSSDLISYLIDDNQLKLYVKAQDLGSLMSSTIPAYLTILLTIDDVNDHVPTIEFRQNNRMGTEQGILAEIVQNNSQIHLMENMNDTFVLAIVTVDDKDKGRGGDIQLNMEILSTSSKHRNAFKLKQVRTNYYKIEIIDILDREIESSFILQLDAHDLALPYHSTRFIIAILVDDDNDSPPKFLQELYHFVTNIKSIPQQTIIGEVHAIDNDLEKNALISYHIVKQKYSNLFQIHSHNGQLYLNNPIPMTLTDKSTEIIIRATDIKYSTETLVQISIEGENTPPHFKQENYTFETDENKQIRTVVGNVQAYDNDKGRRGEYTYSLRSLTAYSEFYFHILSSGDILITRDLDYESQRQHLFIVIVRDHGTPSLESETYLQINIRDVNEYCPKLLNLTNDEYFYLNKNRLKIFPFKLYAYDEDASDQYNITFTQLQSSSTYFQLDSNGTLSLSSSSISPPIGVYEIHYTLTDTFSIPCIKQGIILLINGDSHNDRNYLLDDYRSNLKLHQQQNQLLLTTKKRQHDIMFIVIIFCISSILLTIFIFFGIVCCKKRTHHRTTAFLKPYANGYCNGNGHTSKSLIIK
;
A
#
# COMPACT_ATOMS: atom_id res chain seq x y z
N GLU A 1 1.33 58.72 69.05
CA GLU A 1 2.28 59.82 69.36
C GLU A 1 3.60 59.52 68.70
N LEU A 2 4.36 60.54 68.31
CA LEU A 2 5.61 60.40 67.55
C LEU A 2 6.83 60.45 68.49
N THR A 3 6.89 61.50 69.32
CA THR A 3 7.87 61.71 70.37
C THR A 3 7.34 62.80 71.32
N CYS A 4 7.93 62.96 72.51
CA CYS A 4 7.60 64.05 73.41
C CYS A 4 8.86 64.85 73.75
N VAL A 5 8.80 66.17 73.61
CA VAL A 5 9.85 67.06 74.12
C VAL A 5 9.63 67.32 75.61
N ASN A 6 10.71 67.58 76.33
CA ASN A 6 10.64 68.06 77.71
C ASN A 6 11.58 69.25 77.89
N ALA A 7 11.09 70.31 78.53
CA ALA A 7 11.85 71.47 78.95
C ALA A 7 11.57 71.69 80.44
N PHE A 8 12.60 72.07 81.18
CA PHE A 8 12.56 72.28 82.61
C PHE A 8 12.74 73.77 82.92
N ASP A 9 11.78 74.35 83.62
CA ASP A 9 11.89 75.68 84.20
C ASP A 9 12.22 75.56 85.71
N PRO A 10 13.23 76.28 86.22
CA PRO A 10 13.65 76.18 87.62
C PRO A 10 12.78 76.97 88.63
N ASP A 11 11.85 77.82 88.17
CA ASP A 11 10.96 78.58 89.07
C ASP A 11 9.88 77.68 89.72
N GLU A 12 9.18 78.21 90.73
CA GLU A 12 8.04 77.54 91.37
C GLU A 12 6.67 78.07 90.88
N GLY A 13 5.59 77.36 91.23
CA GLY A 13 4.22 77.84 91.06
C GLY A 13 3.69 77.79 89.63
N ASN A 14 3.41 78.95 89.03
CA ASN A 14 3.00 79.05 87.62
C ASN A 14 4.16 79.42 86.69
N ASN A 15 5.20 80.07 87.20
CA ASN A 15 6.42 80.32 86.45
C ASN A 15 7.11 78.98 86.09
N GLY A 16 7.23 78.07 87.06
CA GLY A 16 7.75 76.71 86.82
C GLY A 16 6.89 75.79 85.94
N LYS A 17 5.77 76.26 85.36
CA LYS A 17 4.88 75.45 84.51
C LYS A 17 5.08 75.77 83.04
N VAL A 18 5.84 74.92 82.38
CA VAL A 18 6.05 74.96 80.93
C VAL A 18 4.79 74.54 80.18
N ILE A 19 4.39 75.36 79.20
CA ILE A 19 3.50 74.99 78.10
C ILE A 19 4.28 74.91 76.77
N TYR A 20 3.83 74.00 75.91
CA TYR A 20 4.45 73.72 74.61
C TYR A 20 3.56 74.21 73.45
N SER A 21 4.21 74.78 72.43
CA SER A 21 3.59 75.25 71.19
C SER A 21 4.59 75.16 70.05
N PHE A 22 4.16 75.31 68.79
CA PHE A 22 5.07 75.51 67.66
C PHE A 22 5.18 77.01 67.36
N GLU A 23 6.40 77.57 67.31
CA GLU A 23 6.62 79.02 67.16
C GLU A 23 6.05 79.59 65.85
N ARG A 24 6.07 78.78 64.78
CA ARG A 24 5.76 79.22 63.41
C ARG A 24 4.61 78.45 62.75
N PHE A 25 3.83 77.71 63.53
CA PHE A 25 2.57 77.14 63.06
C PHE A 25 1.45 78.10 63.48
N ASP A 26 1.03 78.97 62.56
CA ASP A 26 -0.31 79.55 62.69
C ASP A 26 -1.36 78.43 62.65
N SER A 27 -2.42 78.57 63.44
CA SER A 27 -3.55 77.63 63.47
C SER A 27 -4.41 77.66 62.20
N SER A 28 -4.00 78.43 61.19
CA SER A 28 -4.54 78.47 59.83
C SER A 28 -3.61 77.81 58.79
N SER A 29 -2.42 77.36 59.19
CA SER A 29 -1.48 76.68 58.29
C SER A 29 -1.98 75.27 57.92
N LYS A 30 -1.79 74.84 56.67
CA LYS A 30 -2.17 73.48 56.27
C LYS A 30 -1.41 72.41 57.08
N LEU A 31 -0.18 72.71 57.49
CA LEU A 31 0.64 71.80 58.28
C LEU A 31 0.03 71.48 59.67
N SER A 32 -0.79 72.37 60.25
CA SER A 32 -1.45 72.10 61.55
C SER A 32 -2.62 71.12 61.48
N SER A 33 -3.11 70.72 60.29
CA SER A 33 -4.04 69.58 60.17
C SER A 33 -3.34 68.23 60.10
N TYR A 34 -2.01 68.21 59.89
CA TYR A 34 -1.20 66.99 59.84
C TYR A 34 -0.45 66.73 61.15
N ILE A 35 0.10 67.77 61.79
CA ILE A 35 0.93 67.63 63.00
C ILE A 35 0.52 68.66 64.06
N ALA A 36 0.34 68.20 65.30
CA ALA A 36 0.11 69.05 66.47
C ALA A 36 1.06 68.66 67.63
N ILE A 37 1.15 69.53 68.64
CA ILE A 37 1.89 69.29 69.88
C ILE A 37 0.96 69.48 71.08
N HIS A 38 0.93 68.53 72.00
CA HIS A 38 0.10 68.58 73.19
C HIS A 38 0.71 69.53 74.23
N ASN A 39 0.00 70.62 74.51
CA ASN A 39 0.52 71.80 75.20
C ASN A 39 0.99 71.55 76.64
N LEU A 40 0.53 70.51 77.34
CA LEU A 40 0.92 70.19 78.71
C LEU A 40 1.97 69.06 78.83
N THR A 41 2.29 68.34 77.75
CA THR A 41 3.20 67.18 77.79
C THR A 41 4.33 67.22 76.77
N GLY A 42 4.31 68.18 75.84
CA GLY A 42 5.29 68.27 74.76
C GLY A 42 5.19 67.14 73.73
N CYS A 43 4.18 66.27 73.83
CA CYS A 43 3.99 65.13 72.94
C CYS A 43 3.47 65.55 71.57
N ILE A 44 4.22 65.21 70.53
CA ILE A 44 3.90 65.50 69.14
C ILE A 44 3.03 64.38 68.57
N GLN A 45 1.94 64.77 67.94
CA GLN A 45 0.91 63.89 67.39
C GLN A 45 0.76 64.14 65.90
N ILE A 46 0.92 63.08 65.11
CA ILE A 46 0.48 63.04 63.71
C ILE A 46 -1.03 62.82 63.73
N LEU A 47 -1.78 63.73 63.11
CA LEU A 47 -3.25 63.77 63.08
C LEU A 47 -3.83 63.15 61.80
N GLN A 48 -3.06 63.18 60.71
CA GLN A 48 -3.40 62.61 59.40
C GLN A 48 -2.15 61.99 58.77
N PRO A 49 -2.28 60.96 57.89
CA PRO A 49 -1.13 60.37 57.20
C PRO A 49 -0.26 61.43 56.50
N LEU A 50 1.05 61.33 56.67
CA LEU A 50 2.02 62.12 55.94
C LEU A 50 2.30 61.44 54.60
N SER A 51 2.18 62.18 53.51
CA SER A 51 2.43 61.69 52.14
C SER A 51 3.40 62.64 51.45
N LEU A 52 4.50 62.08 50.93
CA LEU A 52 5.54 62.82 50.22
C LEU A 52 5.08 63.35 48.85
N THR A 53 4.00 62.80 48.30
CA THR A 53 3.37 63.25 47.04
C THR A 53 2.23 64.26 47.24
N SER A 54 1.84 64.55 48.50
CA SER A 54 0.78 65.52 48.80
C SER A 54 1.21 66.96 48.54
N SER A 55 0.52 67.65 47.61
CA SER A 55 0.75 69.06 47.28
C SER A 55 0.66 70.00 48.49
N ASP A 56 -0.08 69.60 49.52
CA ASP A 56 -0.28 70.38 50.74
C ASP A 56 0.86 70.21 51.77
N LEU A 57 1.67 69.14 51.65
CA LEU A 57 2.86 68.90 52.48
C LEU A 57 4.16 69.31 51.78
N ILE A 58 4.28 69.10 50.45
CA ILE A 58 5.50 69.34 49.67
C ILE A 58 6.10 70.74 49.92
N SER A 59 5.26 71.78 50.02
CA SER A 59 5.71 73.16 50.27
C SER A 59 6.37 73.43 51.62
N TYR A 60 6.34 72.46 52.55
CA TYR A 60 6.98 72.54 53.87
C TYR A 60 8.20 71.61 54.02
N LEU A 61 8.49 70.78 53.01
CA LEU A 61 9.63 69.85 53.04
C LEU A 61 10.96 70.58 52.79
N ILE A 62 12.00 70.07 53.43
CA ILE A 62 13.41 70.38 53.21
C ILE A 62 14.09 69.08 52.76
N ASP A 63 15.05 69.19 51.84
CA ASP A 63 15.80 68.06 51.28
C ASP A 63 14.90 66.89 50.82
N ASP A 64 13.76 67.26 50.20
CA ASP A 64 12.71 66.43 49.62
C ASP A 64 12.01 65.39 50.52
N ASN A 65 12.37 65.25 51.81
CA ASN A 65 11.63 64.39 52.75
C ASN A 65 11.64 64.81 54.24
N GLN A 66 12.15 65.99 54.60
CA GLN A 66 12.26 66.41 56.02
C GLN A 66 11.37 67.60 56.38
N LEU A 67 10.60 67.49 57.47
CA LEU A 67 9.86 68.59 58.08
C LEU A 67 10.65 69.19 59.25
N LYS A 68 10.85 70.51 59.24
CA LYS A 68 11.60 71.23 60.27
C LYS A 68 10.65 71.96 61.22
N LEU A 69 10.40 71.36 62.38
CA LEU A 69 9.44 71.82 63.38
C LEU A 69 10.14 72.72 64.41
N TYR A 70 9.63 73.93 64.62
CA TYR A 70 10.15 74.88 65.61
C TYR A 70 9.27 74.85 66.86
N VAL A 71 9.70 74.14 67.91
CA VAL A 71 8.98 74.05 69.19
C VAL A 71 9.40 75.20 70.11
N LYS A 72 8.40 75.84 70.70
CA LYS A 72 8.50 76.85 71.75
C LYS A 72 7.98 76.25 73.07
N ALA A 73 8.85 76.19 74.06
CA ALA A 73 8.50 75.99 75.47
C ALA A 73 8.43 77.37 76.15
N GLN A 74 7.42 77.60 76.98
CA GLN A 74 7.18 78.89 77.62
C GLN A 74 6.52 78.68 79.00
N ASP A 75 6.86 79.49 80.00
CA ASP A 75 6.20 79.53 81.31
C ASP A 75 4.77 80.14 81.28
N LEU A 76 4.03 79.96 82.38
CA LEU A 76 2.71 80.55 82.62
C LEU A 76 2.78 81.80 83.52
N GLY A 77 3.78 82.65 83.33
CA GLY A 77 3.96 83.93 84.02
C GLY A 77 2.74 84.86 83.91
N SER A 78 2.49 85.63 84.98
CA SER A 78 1.24 86.36 85.19
C SER A 78 1.04 87.59 84.28
N LEU A 79 2.06 87.99 83.52
CA LEU A 79 2.00 89.02 82.49
C LEU A 79 2.68 88.52 81.20
N MET A 80 2.06 88.73 80.05
CA MET A 80 2.60 88.37 78.71
C MET A 80 4.02 88.93 78.44
N SER A 81 4.41 89.99 79.13
CA SER A 81 5.72 90.64 79.03
C SER A 81 6.75 90.13 80.04
N SER A 82 6.48 89.02 80.74
CA SER A 82 7.36 88.44 81.76
C SER A 82 7.77 86.98 81.50
N THR A 83 7.25 86.37 80.43
CA THR A 83 7.54 84.97 80.09
C THR A 83 8.84 84.85 79.29
N ILE A 84 9.64 83.81 79.54
CA ILE A 84 10.93 83.57 78.90
C ILE A 84 10.83 82.29 78.04
N PRO A 85 10.77 82.43 76.69
CA PRO A 85 10.62 81.27 75.83
C PRO A 85 11.95 80.54 75.58
N ALA A 86 11.94 79.22 75.74
CA ALA A 86 12.98 78.32 75.29
C ALA A 86 12.58 77.66 73.95
N TYR A 87 13.57 77.38 73.09
CA TYR A 87 13.33 76.95 71.72
C TYR A 87 14.10 75.69 71.35
N LEU A 88 13.42 74.76 70.67
CA LEU A 88 14.00 73.54 70.12
C LEU A 88 13.56 73.35 68.67
N THR A 89 14.52 73.05 67.78
CA THR A 89 14.22 72.65 66.41
C THR A 89 14.27 71.14 66.31
N ILE A 90 13.21 70.53 65.79
CA ILE A 90 13.13 69.09 65.50
C ILE A 90 13.17 68.92 63.98
N LEU A 91 13.93 67.93 63.52
CA LEU A 91 14.00 67.53 62.12
C LEU A 91 13.31 66.17 61.99
N LEU A 92 12.07 66.18 61.50
CA LEU A 92 11.29 64.98 61.25
C LEU A 92 11.57 64.50 59.82
N THR A 93 12.34 63.42 59.68
CA THR A 93 12.47 62.73 58.39
C THR A 93 11.23 61.88 58.17
N ILE A 94 10.63 61.97 56.98
CA ILE A 94 9.56 61.08 56.52
C ILE A 94 10.22 60.04 55.63
N ASP A 95 10.24 58.79 56.08
CA ASP A 95 10.68 57.67 55.27
C ASP A 95 9.63 57.35 54.20
N ASP A 96 10.11 57.03 53.00
CA ASP A 96 9.28 56.67 51.85
C ASP A 96 8.80 55.20 51.98
N VAL A 97 7.61 54.90 51.49
CA VAL A 97 6.97 53.58 51.61
C VAL A 97 6.52 53.14 50.22
N ASN A 98 6.78 51.86 49.88
CA ASN A 98 6.43 51.29 48.58
C ASN A 98 4.89 51.14 48.44
N ASP A 99 4.21 52.21 48.02
CA ASP A 99 2.76 52.32 47.94
C ASP A 99 2.22 52.72 46.55
N HIS A 100 3.11 53.02 45.60
CA HIS A 100 2.81 53.08 44.16
C HIS A 100 3.10 51.75 43.47
N VAL A 101 2.85 51.68 42.16
CA VAL A 101 3.14 50.51 41.32
C VAL A 101 3.74 50.98 39.99
N PRO A 102 4.69 50.23 39.37
CA PRO A 102 5.35 50.69 38.16
C PRO A 102 4.35 50.89 37.01
N THR A 103 4.41 52.01 36.30
CA THR A 103 3.51 52.29 35.18
C THR A 103 4.26 52.18 33.85
N ILE A 104 3.80 51.30 32.96
CA ILE A 104 4.41 51.07 31.64
C ILE A 104 3.70 51.93 30.60
N GLU A 105 4.43 52.83 29.94
CA GLU A 105 3.99 53.54 28.75
C GLU A 105 4.73 53.02 27.51
N PHE A 106 3.99 52.38 26.60
CA PHE A 106 4.51 51.89 25.34
C PHE A 106 4.21 52.90 24.21
N ARG A 107 5.24 53.27 23.46
CA ARG A 107 5.15 54.23 22.36
C ARG A 107 5.67 53.62 21.06
N GLN A 108 4.77 53.30 20.13
CA GLN A 108 5.14 52.72 18.83
C GLN A 108 5.81 53.78 17.94
N ASN A 109 6.84 53.36 17.20
CA ASN A 109 7.48 54.19 16.19
C ASN A 109 6.76 54.05 14.84
N ASN A 110 5.79 54.94 14.57
CA ASN A 110 4.98 54.89 13.35
C ASN A 110 5.73 55.37 12.07
N ARG A 111 7.07 55.38 12.07
CA ARG A 111 7.91 55.73 10.91
C ARG A 111 9.09 54.78 10.76
N MET A 112 9.18 54.15 9.58
CA MET A 112 10.40 53.50 9.10
C MET A 112 11.50 54.56 8.90
N GLY A 113 12.28 54.85 9.95
CA GLY A 113 13.28 55.91 9.93
C GLY A 113 14.02 56.07 11.27
N THR A 114 15.20 56.70 11.19
CA THR A 114 16.13 56.94 12.30
C THR A 114 15.54 57.77 13.45
N GLU A 115 16.13 57.66 14.64
CA GLU A 115 15.70 58.18 15.96
C GLU A 115 15.32 59.68 16.07
N GLN A 116 15.44 60.49 15.02
CA GLN A 116 15.14 61.92 15.00
C GLN A 116 13.70 62.22 14.54
N GLY A 117 12.81 62.57 15.49
CA GLY A 117 11.46 63.07 15.20
C GLY A 117 10.36 62.01 15.28
N ILE A 118 10.36 61.24 16.37
CA ILE A 118 9.38 60.18 16.62
C ILE A 118 8.03 60.78 17.00
N LEU A 119 7.10 60.85 16.03
CA LEU A 119 5.67 61.02 16.30
C LEU A 119 5.13 59.69 16.82
N ALA A 120 5.41 59.40 18.09
CA ALA A 120 5.15 58.12 18.70
C ALA A 120 3.71 58.04 19.22
N GLU A 121 2.98 56.99 18.85
CA GLU A 121 1.62 56.77 19.32
C GLU A 121 1.61 55.94 20.61
N ILE A 122 0.82 56.37 21.60
CA ILE A 122 0.71 55.69 22.89
C ILE A 122 -0.21 54.48 22.73
N VAL A 123 0.41 53.32 22.57
CA VAL A 123 -0.27 52.03 22.48
C VAL A 123 -0.89 51.71 23.85
N GLN A 124 -2.09 51.13 23.85
CA GLN A 124 -2.77 50.68 25.07
C GLN A 124 -2.53 49.19 25.34
N ASN A 125 -2.68 48.76 26.59
CA ASN A 125 -2.48 47.36 26.98
C ASN A 125 -3.47 46.44 26.25
N ASN A 126 -2.99 45.34 25.65
CA ASN A 126 -3.69 44.43 24.76
C ASN A 126 -4.07 44.99 23.37
N SER A 127 -3.41 46.06 22.90
CA SER A 127 -3.56 46.51 21.50
C SER A 127 -2.91 45.54 20.52
N GLN A 128 -3.35 45.61 19.26
CA GLN A 128 -2.70 44.98 18.12
C GLN A 128 -1.78 45.98 17.40
N ILE A 129 -0.59 45.53 17.03
CA ILE A 129 0.37 46.25 16.19
C ILE A 129 0.57 45.44 14.90
N HIS A 130 0.44 46.11 13.76
CA HIS A 130 0.70 45.53 12.44
C HIS A 130 2.13 45.83 11.99
N LEU A 131 2.84 44.84 11.46
CA LEU A 131 4.20 44.96 10.90
C LEU A 131 4.31 44.18 9.60
N MET A 132 4.75 44.84 8.53
CA MET A 132 5.11 44.18 7.28
C MET A 132 6.27 43.19 7.49
N GLU A 133 6.24 42.07 6.80
CA GLU A 133 7.34 41.10 6.77
C GLU A 133 8.52 41.54 5.88
N ASN A 134 9.55 40.70 5.77
CA ASN A 134 10.74 40.96 4.92
C ASN A 134 11.44 42.32 5.18
N MET A 135 11.27 42.88 6.38
CA MET A 135 11.87 44.15 6.82
C MET A 135 13.38 44.00 7.04
N ASN A 136 14.17 44.53 6.09
CA ASN A 136 15.61 44.28 5.98
C ASN A 136 16.52 45.05 6.98
N ASP A 137 15.99 46.02 7.73
CA ASP A 137 16.75 46.84 8.68
C ASP A 137 16.40 46.51 10.14
N THR A 138 17.38 46.57 11.05
CA THR A 138 17.14 46.42 12.49
C THR A 138 16.35 47.61 13.04
N PHE A 139 15.02 47.50 13.02
CA PHE A 139 14.11 48.61 13.26
C PHE A 139 13.81 48.81 14.76
N VAL A 140 13.75 50.08 15.20
CA VAL A 140 13.22 50.41 16.53
C VAL A 140 11.70 50.40 16.45
N LEU A 141 11.09 49.28 16.82
CA LEU A 141 9.64 49.06 16.88
C LEU A 141 8.96 50.08 17.80
N ALA A 142 9.53 50.26 18.99
CA ALA A 142 8.93 51.06 20.04
C ALA A 142 9.95 51.56 21.08
N ILE A 143 9.54 52.61 21.79
CA ILE A 143 10.12 53.04 23.06
C ILE A 143 9.19 52.57 24.18
N VAL A 144 9.78 52.08 25.26
CA VAL A 144 9.06 51.76 26.50
C VAL A 144 9.66 52.61 27.61
N THR A 145 8.85 53.50 28.18
CA THR A 145 9.16 54.21 29.42
C THR A 145 8.41 53.56 30.56
N VAL A 146 9.06 53.43 31.71
CA VAL A 146 8.43 52.86 32.91
C VAL A 146 8.65 53.82 34.07
N ASP A 147 7.57 54.28 34.69
CA ASP A 147 7.60 55.34 35.70
C ASP A 147 6.96 54.84 37.00
N ASP A 148 7.67 55.02 38.11
CA ASP A 148 7.18 54.82 39.46
C ASP A 148 7.49 56.08 40.27
N LYS A 149 6.66 56.37 41.27
CA LYS A 149 6.66 57.62 42.05
C LYS A 149 7.38 57.49 43.38
N ASP A 150 7.61 56.26 43.84
CA ASP A 150 8.32 55.99 45.08
C ASP A 150 9.83 56.25 44.93
N LYS A 151 10.53 56.45 46.04
CA LYS A 151 11.92 56.91 46.07
C LYS A 151 12.90 55.79 46.37
N GLY A 152 14.12 55.93 45.87
CA GLY A 152 15.16 54.90 46.00
C GLY A 152 14.68 53.59 45.39
N ARG A 153 14.61 52.53 46.20
CA ARG A 153 14.31 51.18 45.72
C ARG A 153 12.88 50.93 45.23
N GLY A 154 11.91 51.80 45.55
CA GLY A 154 10.60 51.76 44.91
C GLY A 154 10.65 52.31 43.48
N GLY A 155 11.32 53.47 43.31
CA GLY A 155 11.57 54.08 42.00
C GLY A 155 12.62 53.37 41.12
N ASP A 156 13.42 52.46 41.68
CA ASP A 156 14.35 51.60 40.94
C ASP A 156 13.58 50.44 40.28
N ILE A 157 13.34 50.53 38.97
CA ILE A 157 12.49 49.57 38.23
C ILE A 157 13.33 48.62 37.35
N GLN A 158 13.07 47.31 37.45
CA GLN A 158 13.52 46.32 36.47
C GLN A 158 12.37 45.97 35.50
N LEU A 159 12.63 46.09 34.20
CA LEU A 159 11.72 45.67 33.12
C LEU A 159 12.25 44.41 32.43
N ASN A 160 11.43 43.36 32.37
CA ASN A 160 11.67 42.15 31.59
C ASN A 160 10.73 42.09 30.39
N MET A 161 11.14 41.38 29.33
CA MET A 161 10.29 41.02 28.19
C MET A 161 10.28 39.50 28.03
N GLU A 162 9.10 38.93 27.80
CA GLU A 162 8.90 37.57 27.29
C GLU A 162 8.23 37.63 25.90
N ILE A 163 8.71 36.80 24.98
CA ILE A 163 8.14 36.65 23.63
C ILE A 163 7.37 35.34 23.61
N LEU A 164 6.05 35.43 23.73
CA LEU A 164 5.14 34.30 23.61
C LEU A 164 4.95 33.99 22.12
N SER A 165 5.85 33.15 21.61
CA SER A 165 5.91 32.62 20.24
C SER A 165 5.57 31.12 20.25
N THR A 166 4.79 30.69 19.25
CA THR A 166 4.43 29.29 19.00
C THR A 166 5.54 28.54 18.29
N SER A 167 6.28 29.23 17.41
CA SER A 167 7.43 28.70 16.68
C SER A 167 8.65 28.48 17.60
N SER A 168 9.72 27.97 17.00
CA SER A 168 11.07 28.00 17.57
C SER A 168 12.05 28.88 16.77
N LYS A 169 11.72 29.22 15.50
CA LYS A 169 12.58 30.01 14.60
C LYS A 169 12.70 31.46 15.07
N HIS A 170 11.56 32.14 15.23
CA HIS A 170 11.50 33.58 15.48
C HIS A 170 11.44 33.99 16.97
N ARG A 171 11.79 33.09 17.90
CA ARG A 171 11.77 33.35 19.36
C ARG A 171 12.68 34.49 19.83
N ASN A 172 13.63 34.91 18.99
CA ASN A 172 14.56 36.01 19.26
C ASN A 172 14.29 37.24 18.37
N ALA A 173 13.19 37.30 17.60
CA ALA A 173 12.97 38.33 16.59
C ALA A 173 12.88 39.76 17.16
N PHE A 174 12.50 39.90 18.44
CA PHE A 174 12.42 41.17 19.16
C PHE A 174 13.43 41.20 20.30
N LYS A 175 13.96 42.39 20.61
CA LYS A 175 14.95 42.57 21.66
C LYS A 175 14.67 43.82 22.48
N LEU A 176 14.39 43.64 23.77
CA LEU A 176 14.38 44.72 24.75
C LEU A 176 15.83 45.18 25.03
N LYS A 177 16.04 46.50 25.02
CA LYS A 177 17.34 47.13 25.26
C LYS A 177 17.16 48.41 26.07
N GLN A 178 17.68 48.41 27.28
CA GLN A 178 17.75 49.63 28.10
C GLN A 178 18.71 50.63 27.46
N VAL A 179 18.31 51.89 27.38
CA VAL A 179 19.17 52.99 26.87
C VAL A 179 19.68 53.86 28.02
N ARG A 180 18.84 54.03 29.05
CA ARG A 180 19.15 54.71 30.33
C ARG A 180 18.13 54.26 31.38
N THR A 181 18.26 54.75 32.62
CA THR A 181 17.26 54.56 33.68
C THR A 181 15.85 54.87 33.18
N ASN A 182 14.91 53.96 33.46
CA ASN A 182 13.48 54.07 33.16
C ASN A 182 13.12 54.29 31.67
N TYR A 183 14.05 54.01 30.75
CA TYR A 183 13.87 54.18 29.31
C TYR A 183 14.53 53.05 28.51
N TYR A 184 13.69 52.30 27.80
CA TYR A 184 14.05 51.14 27.01
C TYR A 184 13.59 51.34 25.56
N LYS A 185 14.22 50.63 24.63
CA LYS A 185 13.71 50.45 23.27
C LYS A 185 13.57 48.98 22.92
N ILE A 186 12.67 48.70 22.00
CA ILE A 186 12.46 47.37 21.42
C ILE A 186 12.96 47.42 19.99
N GLU A 187 14.00 46.64 19.71
CA GLU A 187 14.63 46.51 18.40
C GLU A 187 14.13 45.19 17.76
N ILE A 188 13.67 45.25 16.51
CA ILE A 188 13.51 44.06 15.66
C ILE A 188 14.92 43.66 15.21
N ILE A 189 15.28 42.38 15.38
CA ILE A 189 16.65 41.89 15.16
C ILE A 189 16.74 40.61 14.31
N ASP A 190 15.61 40.13 13.80
CA ASP A 190 15.51 39.03 12.84
C ASP A 190 14.51 39.44 11.74
N ILE A 191 14.61 38.83 10.55
CA ILE A 191 13.67 39.12 9.46
C ILE A 191 12.38 38.34 9.73
N LEU A 192 11.26 39.05 9.80
CA LEU A 192 9.94 38.43 9.96
C LEU A 192 9.52 37.76 8.64
N ASP A 193 8.88 36.60 8.79
CA ASP A 193 8.45 35.67 7.75
C ASP A 193 7.13 35.05 8.27
N ARG A 194 6.03 35.37 7.59
CA ARG A 194 4.64 35.16 8.01
C ARG A 194 4.18 33.72 7.75
N GLU A 195 4.71 33.09 6.71
CA GLU A 195 4.60 31.66 6.37
C GLU A 195 4.96 30.77 7.56
N ILE A 196 5.94 31.20 8.36
CA ILE A 196 6.40 30.48 9.54
C ILE A 196 5.75 30.97 10.85
N GLU A 197 5.57 32.28 11.05
CA GLU A 197 4.87 32.79 12.24
C GLU A 197 4.20 34.16 12.00
N SER A 198 2.91 34.13 11.66
CA SER A 198 2.11 35.32 11.34
C SER A 198 1.69 36.20 12.53
N SER A 199 2.01 35.82 13.76
CA SER A 199 1.75 36.65 14.94
C SER A 199 2.63 36.32 16.14
N PHE A 200 2.89 37.33 16.97
CA PHE A 200 3.65 37.22 18.22
C PHE A 200 2.91 37.90 19.35
N ILE A 201 3.11 37.46 20.60
CA ILE A 201 2.65 38.20 21.77
C ILE A 201 3.87 38.64 22.57
N LEU A 202 4.07 39.96 22.70
CA LEU A 202 5.06 40.54 23.58
C LEU A 202 4.44 40.78 24.96
N GLN A 203 4.97 40.14 25.99
CA GLN A 203 4.66 40.43 27.38
C GLN A 203 5.81 41.23 28.00
N LEU A 204 5.48 42.36 28.61
CA LEU A 204 6.39 43.21 29.36
C LEU A 204 5.98 43.17 30.83
N ASP A 205 6.90 42.76 31.70
CA ASP A 205 6.70 42.71 33.15
C ASP A 205 7.69 43.67 33.83
N ALA A 206 7.17 44.77 34.38
CA ALA A 206 7.92 45.70 35.23
C ALA A 206 7.71 45.37 36.71
N HIS A 207 8.76 45.48 37.50
CA HIS A 207 8.71 45.39 38.96
C HIS A 207 9.68 46.38 39.62
N ASP A 208 9.33 46.84 40.81
CA ASP A 208 10.22 47.60 41.69
C ASP A 208 11.25 46.68 42.40
N LEU A 209 12.12 47.27 43.22
CA LEU A 209 13.15 46.57 44.00
C LEU A 209 12.98 46.75 45.54
N ALA A 210 11.78 47.08 46.01
CA ALA A 210 11.44 47.31 47.41
C ALA A 210 10.46 46.25 47.96
N LEU A 211 10.21 46.24 49.28
CA LEU A 211 9.28 45.28 49.90
C LEU A 211 8.09 46.03 50.54
N PRO A 212 6.83 45.64 50.25
CA PRO A 212 6.41 44.56 49.34
C PRO A 212 6.63 44.94 47.86
N TYR A 213 7.10 43.99 47.03
CA TYR A 213 7.28 44.23 45.59
C TYR A 213 5.92 44.40 44.89
N HIS A 214 5.79 45.44 44.08
CA HIS A 214 4.70 45.64 43.14
C HIS A 214 5.17 45.41 41.70
N SER A 215 4.22 45.11 40.82
CA SER A 215 4.53 44.76 39.44
C SER A 215 3.37 45.04 38.48
N THR A 216 3.70 45.50 37.28
CA THR A 216 2.73 45.78 36.21
C THR A 216 3.07 45.01 34.94
N ARG A 217 2.03 44.44 34.32
CA ARG A 217 2.11 43.71 33.05
C ARG A 217 1.47 44.48 31.91
N PHE A 218 2.20 44.60 30.81
CA PHE A 218 1.73 45.14 29.54
C PHE A 218 1.86 44.07 28.44
N ILE A 219 0.79 43.81 27.70
CA ILE A 219 0.72 42.79 26.65
C ILE A 219 0.43 43.48 25.31
N ILE A 220 1.10 43.03 24.24
CA ILE A 220 0.88 43.49 22.87
C ILE A 220 0.81 42.28 21.97
N ALA A 221 -0.21 42.23 21.11
CA ALA A 221 -0.23 41.33 19.96
C ALA A 221 0.43 42.02 18.77
N ILE A 222 1.43 41.39 18.17
CA ILE A 222 1.97 41.76 16.87
C ILE A 222 1.35 40.85 15.83
N LEU A 223 0.80 41.43 14.78
CA LEU A 223 0.33 40.74 13.58
C LEU A 223 1.31 41.05 12.45
N VAL A 224 1.69 40.02 11.69
CA VAL A 224 2.57 40.17 10.53
C VAL A 224 1.71 40.35 9.28
N ASP A 225 1.88 41.50 8.62
CA ASP A 225 1.24 41.84 7.35
C ASP A 225 2.03 41.23 6.17
N ASP A 226 1.29 40.91 5.12
CA ASP A 226 1.71 40.13 3.95
C ASP A 226 2.43 40.95 2.85
N ASP A 227 3.61 40.49 2.41
CA ASP A 227 4.22 40.88 1.12
C ASP A 227 4.23 39.68 0.16
N ASN A 228 4.07 39.93 -1.14
CA ASN A 228 4.00 38.87 -2.14
C ASN A 228 5.42 38.31 -2.40
N ASP A 229 5.78 37.27 -1.67
CA ASP A 229 7.14 36.72 -1.58
C ASP A 229 7.19 35.25 -2.05
N SER A 230 6.12 34.47 -1.85
CA SER A 230 6.07 33.04 -2.20
C SER A 230 5.45 32.82 -3.59
N PRO A 231 6.23 32.58 -4.66
CA PRO A 231 5.68 32.42 -6.01
C PRO A 231 4.81 31.16 -6.16
N PRO A 232 3.72 31.22 -6.97
CA PRO A 232 2.84 30.08 -7.24
C PRO A 232 3.61 28.83 -7.67
N LYS A 233 3.26 27.66 -7.13
CA LYS A 233 3.98 26.40 -7.36
C LYS A 233 3.03 25.24 -7.69
N PHE A 234 3.15 24.70 -8.90
CA PHE A 234 2.44 23.48 -9.30
C PHE A 234 2.80 22.27 -8.42
N LEU A 235 1.79 21.43 -8.14
CA LEU A 235 1.98 20.16 -7.41
C LEU A 235 2.71 19.09 -8.23
N GLN A 236 2.77 19.24 -9.57
CA GLN A 236 3.47 18.32 -10.48
C GLN A 236 4.23 19.12 -11.56
N GLU A 237 5.44 18.67 -11.90
CA GLU A 237 6.24 19.22 -13.00
C GLU A 237 5.71 18.81 -14.39
N LEU A 238 4.99 17.68 -14.44
CA LEU A 238 4.37 17.11 -15.63
C LEU A 238 3.04 16.46 -15.26
N TYR A 239 1.95 16.94 -15.86
CA TYR A 239 0.63 16.31 -15.79
C TYR A 239 0.38 15.45 -17.02
N HIS A 240 -0.25 14.28 -16.84
CA HIS A 240 -0.70 13.42 -17.93
C HIS A 240 -2.23 13.29 -17.90
N PHE A 241 -2.89 13.68 -18.99
CA PHE A 241 -4.34 13.55 -19.16
C PHE A 241 -4.69 12.73 -20.40
N VAL A 242 -5.92 12.20 -20.43
CA VAL A 242 -6.45 11.40 -21.54
C VAL A 242 -7.80 11.98 -21.96
N THR A 243 -8.04 12.08 -23.27
CA THR A 243 -9.32 12.52 -23.84
C THR A 243 -9.68 11.65 -25.04
N ASN A 244 -10.97 11.50 -25.33
CA ASN A 244 -11.44 10.71 -26.47
C ASN A 244 -11.67 11.59 -27.71
N ILE A 245 -11.46 11.04 -28.91
CA ILE A 245 -11.74 11.71 -30.18
C ILE A 245 -13.20 12.20 -30.32
N LYS A 246 -14.16 11.54 -29.63
CA LYS A 246 -15.58 11.93 -29.56
C LYS A 246 -15.96 12.79 -28.34
N SER A 247 -15.00 13.25 -27.53
CA SER A 247 -15.26 14.14 -26.41
C SER A 247 -15.99 15.42 -26.84
N ILE A 248 -17.01 15.83 -26.09
CA ILE A 248 -17.91 16.93 -26.44
C ILE A 248 -17.25 18.27 -26.05
N PRO A 249 -17.07 19.23 -26.98
CA PRO A 249 -16.54 20.55 -26.67
C PRO A 249 -17.41 21.32 -25.67
N GLN A 250 -16.79 22.16 -24.85
CA GLN A 250 -17.39 22.98 -23.79
C GLN A 250 -18.14 22.18 -22.70
N GLN A 251 -18.10 20.85 -22.75
CA GLN A 251 -18.70 19.95 -21.75
C GLN A 251 -17.68 18.94 -21.17
N THR A 252 -16.61 18.61 -21.92
CA THR A 252 -15.57 17.69 -21.45
C THR A 252 -14.45 18.44 -20.73
N ILE A 253 -14.38 18.28 -19.41
CA ILE A 253 -13.15 18.51 -18.64
C ILE A 253 -12.19 17.35 -18.94
N ILE A 254 -10.95 17.68 -19.29
CA ILE A 254 -9.87 16.74 -19.65
C ILE A 254 -9.01 16.41 -18.42
N GLY A 255 -8.86 17.38 -17.53
CA GLY A 255 -8.10 17.26 -16.28
C GLY A 255 -8.05 18.60 -15.54
N GLU A 256 -7.42 18.60 -14.38
CA GLU A 256 -7.24 19.79 -13.55
C GLU A 256 -5.77 19.90 -13.15
N VAL A 257 -5.15 21.05 -13.38
CA VAL A 257 -3.82 21.37 -12.84
C VAL A 257 -3.98 22.19 -11.58
N HIS A 258 -3.09 22.00 -10.60
CA HIS A 258 -3.19 22.66 -9.31
C HIS A 258 -1.83 23.22 -8.92
N ALA A 259 -1.78 24.53 -8.73
CA ALA A 259 -0.71 25.23 -8.05
C ALA A 259 -1.19 25.66 -6.66
N ILE A 260 -0.24 25.70 -5.73
CA ILE A 260 -0.40 26.27 -4.40
C ILE A 260 0.44 27.55 -4.32
N ASP A 261 -0.01 28.46 -3.48
CA ASP A 261 0.66 29.69 -3.12
C ASP A 261 0.45 29.86 -1.61
N ASN A 262 1.45 30.40 -0.92
CA ASN A 262 1.44 30.50 0.54
C ASN A 262 1.13 31.91 1.04
N ASP A 263 1.14 32.92 0.14
CA ASP A 263 0.84 34.31 0.50
C ASP A 263 -0.64 34.47 0.95
N LEU A 264 -1.13 35.67 1.25
CA LEU A 264 -2.52 35.90 1.68
C LEU A 264 -3.41 36.65 0.67
N GLU A 265 -4.72 36.46 0.82
CA GLU A 265 -5.83 37.07 0.07
C GLU A 265 -5.67 37.18 -1.45
N LYS A 266 -4.95 38.21 -1.91
CA LYS A 266 -4.76 38.60 -3.32
C LYS A 266 -3.39 38.20 -3.85
N ASN A 267 -2.41 38.07 -2.97
CA ASN A 267 -1.07 37.65 -3.32
C ASN A 267 -1.15 36.16 -3.70
N ALA A 268 -1.71 35.30 -2.84
CA ALA A 268 -2.00 33.91 -3.19
C ALA A 268 -3.16 33.66 -4.18
N LEU A 269 -3.69 34.69 -4.86
CA LEU A 269 -4.79 34.52 -5.82
C LEU A 269 -4.28 34.07 -7.20
N ILE A 270 -3.97 32.78 -7.32
CA ILE A 270 -3.47 32.17 -8.55
C ILE A 270 -4.49 32.28 -9.69
N SER A 271 -4.00 32.75 -10.84
CA SER A 271 -4.68 32.66 -12.13
C SER A 271 -3.96 31.70 -13.10
N TYR A 272 -4.74 30.91 -13.86
CA TYR A 272 -4.22 29.85 -14.75
C TYR A 272 -4.38 30.21 -16.23
N HIS A 273 -3.32 30.05 -17.04
CA HIS A 273 -3.30 30.42 -18.45
C HIS A 273 -2.54 29.42 -19.32
N ILE A 274 -3.02 29.14 -20.55
CA ILE A 274 -2.27 28.36 -21.54
C ILE A 274 -1.28 29.29 -22.27
N VAL A 275 0.02 29.06 -22.08
CA VAL A 275 1.09 29.85 -22.71
C VAL A 275 1.42 29.32 -24.10
N LYS A 276 1.39 27.99 -24.28
CA LYS A 276 1.78 27.31 -25.51
C LYS A 276 0.93 26.07 -25.73
N GLN A 277 0.24 25.97 -26.86
CA GLN A 277 -0.39 24.73 -27.33
C GLN A 277 -0.13 24.55 -28.83
N LYS A 278 0.07 23.30 -29.26
CA LYS A 278 0.35 22.97 -30.67
C LYS A 278 -0.87 23.17 -31.59
N TYR A 279 -2.07 22.95 -31.07
CA TYR A 279 -3.33 23.01 -31.80
C TYR A 279 -4.16 24.19 -31.28
N SER A 280 -3.98 25.36 -31.88
CA SER A 280 -4.59 26.61 -31.42
C SER A 280 -6.12 26.48 -31.26
N ASN A 281 -6.65 27.02 -30.16
CA ASN A 281 -8.06 26.98 -29.76
C ASN A 281 -8.67 25.58 -29.52
N LEU A 282 -7.91 24.48 -29.61
CA LEU A 282 -8.43 23.14 -29.33
C LEU A 282 -8.73 22.97 -27.84
N PHE A 283 -7.83 23.46 -26.98
CA PHE A 283 -7.95 23.38 -25.52
C PHE A 283 -8.02 24.79 -24.90
N GLN A 284 -8.75 24.90 -23.80
CA GLN A 284 -8.83 26.09 -22.95
C GLN A 284 -8.76 25.68 -21.48
N ILE A 285 -8.43 26.63 -20.60
CA ILE A 285 -8.35 26.42 -19.15
C ILE A 285 -9.25 27.44 -18.44
N HIS A 286 -9.95 27.00 -17.40
CA HIS A 286 -10.65 27.89 -16.49
C HIS A 286 -9.65 28.56 -15.54
N SER A 287 -9.52 29.88 -15.68
CA SER A 287 -8.44 30.66 -15.07
C SER A 287 -8.44 30.74 -13.55
N HIS A 288 -9.47 30.22 -12.86
CA HIS A 288 -9.67 30.35 -11.42
C HIS A 288 -9.60 29.02 -10.65
N ASN A 289 -9.58 27.88 -11.36
CA ASN A 289 -9.58 26.54 -10.74
C ASN A 289 -8.69 25.52 -11.48
N GLY A 290 -7.95 25.94 -12.51
CA GLY A 290 -7.00 25.08 -13.23
C GLY A 290 -7.62 24.00 -14.12
N GLN A 291 -8.95 23.97 -14.28
CA GLN A 291 -9.64 22.94 -15.07
C GLN A 291 -9.42 23.15 -16.57
N LEU A 292 -8.75 22.18 -17.20
CA LEU A 292 -8.49 22.14 -18.63
C LEU A 292 -9.66 21.44 -19.34
N TYR A 293 -10.25 22.09 -20.33
CA TYR A 293 -11.40 21.58 -21.07
C TYR A 293 -11.21 21.64 -22.59
N LEU A 294 -11.97 20.78 -23.28
CA LEU A 294 -12.00 20.76 -24.74
C LEU A 294 -12.85 21.94 -25.25
N ASN A 295 -12.30 22.80 -26.11
CA ASN A 295 -13.00 23.98 -26.64
C ASN A 295 -13.49 23.80 -28.09
N ASN A 296 -12.86 22.93 -28.88
CA ASN A 296 -13.28 22.60 -30.25
C ASN A 296 -13.29 21.08 -30.49
N PRO A 297 -14.03 20.56 -31.48
CA PRO A 297 -13.99 19.13 -31.83
C PRO A 297 -12.57 18.68 -32.17
N ILE A 298 -12.16 17.50 -31.69
CA ILE A 298 -10.82 16.98 -31.96
C ILE A 298 -10.76 16.47 -33.41
N PRO A 299 -9.81 16.93 -34.25
CA PRO A 299 -9.68 16.44 -35.61
C PRO A 299 -9.26 14.96 -35.64
N MET A 300 -9.90 14.14 -36.49
CA MET A 300 -9.56 12.72 -36.72
C MET A 300 -8.09 12.46 -37.09
N THR A 301 -7.37 13.48 -37.56
CA THR A 301 -5.91 13.40 -37.80
C THR A 301 -5.08 13.30 -36.52
N LEU A 302 -5.69 13.49 -35.34
CA LEU A 302 -5.08 13.39 -34.01
C LEU A 302 -5.40 12.09 -33.26
N THR A 303 -6.22 11.19 -33.83
CA THR A 303 -6.50 9.87 -33.26
C THR A 303 -5.21 9.11 -32.94
N ASP A 304 -5.15 8.55 -31.72
CA ASP A 304 -4.04 7.80 -31.14
C ASP A 304 -2.70 8.55 -31.14
N LYS A 305 -2.73 9.86 -30.82
CA LYS A 305 -1.54 10.72 -30.73
C LYS A 305 -1.54 11.51 -29.42
N SER A 306 -0.34 11.83 -28.95
CA SER A 306 -0.13 12.77 -27.86
C SER A 306 0.08 14.20 -28.36
N THR A 307 -0.23 15.17 -27.50
CA THR A 307 0.09 16.59 -27.68
C THR A 307 0.50 17.22 -26.37
N GLU A 308 1.30 18.28 -26.46
CA GLU A 308 1.82 19.02 -25.30
C GLU A 308 1.23 20.42 -25.22
N ILE A 309 0.99 20.86 -23.98
CA ILE A 309 0.57 22.20 -23.59
C ILE A 309 1.49 22.67 -22.46
N ILE A 310 1.92 23.94 -22.50
CA ILE A 310 2.53 24.61 -21.34
C ILE A 310 1.47 25.48 -20.68
N ILE A 311 1.23 25.25 -19.40
CA ILE A 311 0.27 25.99 -18.57
C ILE A 311 1.04 26.78 -17.52
N ARG A 312 0.64 28.02 -17.29
CA ARG A 312 1.24 28.94 -16.33
C ARG A 312 0.27 29.23 -15.17
N ALA A 313 0.79 29.22 -13.95
CA ALA A 313 0.17 29.80 -12.77
C ALA A 313 0.76 31.21 -12.55
N THR A 314 -0.06 32.19 -12.17
CA THR A 314 0.35 33.60 -12.01
C THR A 314 -0.50 34.26 -10.93
N ASP A 315 0.16 34.76 -9.89
CA ASP A 315 -0.37 35.63 -8.84
C ASP A 315 -0.52 37.09 -9.38
N ILE A 316 -0.20 38.11 -8.59
CA ILE A 316 -0.13 39.51 -9.04
C ILE A 316 1.26 39.94 -9.58
N LYS A 317 2.31 39.11 -9.51
CA LYS A 317 3.73 39.52 -9.60
C LYS A 317 4.66 38.47 -10.23
N TYR A 318 4.65 37.24 -9.73
CA TYR A 318 5.43 36.09 -10.17
C TYR A 318 4.65 35.15 -11.11
N SER A 319 5.34 34.14 -11.65
CA SER A 319 4.67 33.04 -12.35
C SER A 319 5.57 31.80 -12.47
N THR A 320 4.95 30.63 -12.54
CA THR A 320 5.61 29.37 -12.85
C THR A 320 4.86 28.61 -13.94
N GLU A 321 5.53 27.67 -14.61
CA GLU A 321 4.98 26.90 -15.73
C GLU A 321 5.12 25.40 -15.48
N THR A 322 4.13 24.62 -15.93
CA THR A 322 4.13 23.15 -15.92
C THR A 322 3.84 22.61 -17.31
N LEU A 323 4.35 21.41 -17.60
CA LEU A 323 4.06 20.69 -18.84
C LEU A 323 2.80 19.83 -18.64
N VAL A 324 1.92 19.82 -19.64
CA VAL A 324 0.76 18.94 -19.68
C VAL A 324 0.80 18.14 -20.98
N GLN A 325 0.90 16.82 -20.85
CA GLN A 325 0.78 15.87 -21.96
C GLN A 325 -0.64 15.32 -22.01
N ILE A 326 -1.27 15.42 -23.18
CA ILE A 326 -2.62 14.92 -23.44
C ILE A 326 -2.55 13.82 -24.47
N SER A 327 -3.00 12.61 -24.11
CA SER A 327 -3.21 11.51 -25.03
C SER A 327 -4.63 11.59 -25.61
N ILE A 328 -4.73 11.61 -26.94
CA ILE A 328 -5.99 11.60 -27.68
C ILE A 328 -6.26 10.16 -28.14
N GLU A 329 -7.19 9.49 -27.48
CA GLU A 329 -7.58 8.13 -27.85
C GLU A 329 -8.67 8.11 -28.92
N GLY A 330 -8.61 7.15 -29.83
CA GLY A 330 -9.71 6.81 -30.73
C GLY A 330 -10.98 6.32 -30.01
N GLU A 331 -12.00 6.01 -30.79
CA GLU A 331 -13.13 5.23 -30.30
C GLU A 331 -12.67 3.80 -29.92
N ASN A 332 -13.47 3.06 -29.15
CA ASN A 332 -13.23 1.64 -28.92
C ASN A 332 -14.04 0.82 -29.92
N THR A 333 -13.43 -0.14 -30.60
CA THR A 333 -14.09 -1.07 -31.51
C THR A 333 -14.01 -2.51 -30.97
N PRO A 334 -15.01 -3.38 -31.22
CA PRO A 334 -14.99 -4.74 -30.67
C PRO A 334 -13.97 -5.62 -31.39
N PRO A 335 -13.25 -6.52 -30.69
CA PRO A 335 -12.35 -7.47 -31.33
C PRO A 335 -13.10 -8.38 -32.31
N HIS A 336 -12.49 -8.75 -33.42
CA HIS A 336 -13.11 -9.53 -34.49
C HIS A 336 -12.48 -10.92 -34.64
N PHE A 337 -13.30 -11.98 -34.65
CA PHE A 337 -12.85 -13.32 -35.03
C PHE A 337 -12.47 -13.41 -36.53
N LYS A 338 -11.50 -14.25 -36.87
CA LYS A 338 -11.07 -14.52 -38.26
C LYS A 338 -11.99 -15.49 -39.02
N GLN A 339 -12.91 -16.15 -38.32
CA GLN A 339 -13.89 -17.10 -38.87
C GLN A 339 -15.22 -16.91 -38.13
N GLU A 340 -16.34 -17.10 -38.82
CA GLU A 340 -17.69 -16.94 -38.24
C GLU A 340 -18.02 -18.06 -37.23
N ASN A 341 -17.54 -19.28 -37.51
CA ASN A 341 -17.71 -20.48 -36.69
C ASN A 341 -16.43 -21.33 -36.76
N TYR A 342 -16.14 -22.08 -35.70
CA TYR A 342 -15.02 -23.01 -35.60
C TYR A 342 -15.52 -24.45 -35.40
N THR A 343 -14.91 -25.41 -36.08
CA THR A 343 -15.15 -26.85 -35.84
C THR A 343 -13.82 -27.57 -35.73
N PHE A 344 -13.62 -28.28 -34.62
CA PHE A 344 -12.46 -29.13 -34.37
C PHE A 344 -12.91 -30.56 -34.09
N GLU A 345 -11.99 -31.52 -34.26
CA GLU A 345 -12.23 -32.92 -33.96
C GLU A 345 -11.07 -33.48 -33.14
N THR A 346 -11.38 -34.29 -32.14
CA THR A 346 -10.39 -34.98 -31.31
C THR A 346 -10.84 -36.41 -31.08
N ASP A 347 -9.91 -37.35 -31.13
CA ASP A 347 -10.17 -38.70 -30.65
C ASP A 347 -10.26 -38.67 -29.11
N GLU A 348 -11.04 -39.55 -28.49
CA GLU A 348 -11.34 -39.45 -27.06
C GLU A 348 -10.14 -39.74 -26.14
N ASN A 349 -9.32 -40.73 -26.51
CA ASN A 349 -8.13 -41.15 -25.78
C ASN A 349 -6.95 -40.14 -25.77
N LYS A 350 -7.22 -38.86 -26.12
CA LYS A 350 -6.22 -37.80 -26.13
C LYS A 350 -5.95 -37.31 -24.71
N GLN A 351 -4.66 -37.30 -24.37
CA GLN A 351 -4.19 -36.93 -23.04
C GLN A 351 -4.61 -35.50 -22.66
N ILE A 352 -4.99 -35.32 -21.39
CA ILE A 352 -5.24 -34.02 -20.78
C ILE A 352 -4.06 -33.06 -21.06
N ARG A 353 -4.37 -31.80 -21.37
CA ARG A 353 -3.45 -30.74 -21.87
C ARG A 353 -3.03 -30.85 -23.34
N THR A 354 -3.60 -31.77 -24.12
CA THR A 354 -3.49 -31.71 -25.59
C THR A 354 -4.26 -30.50 -26.13
N VAL A 355 -3.70 -29.80 -27.12
CA VAL A 355 -4.40 -28.75 -27.90
C VAL A 355 -5.24 -29.41 -28.99
N VAL A 356 -6.53 -29.10 -29.03
CA VAL A 356 -7.49 -29.63 -30.02
C VAL A 356 -7.66 -28.69 -31.21
N GLY A 357 -7.46 -27.39 -31.01
CA GLY A 357 -7.48 -26.38 -32.06
C GLY A 357 -7.15 -24.99 -31.52
N ASN A 358 -7.04 -24.01 -32.41
CA ASN A 358 -6.73 -22.62 -32.08
C ASN A 358 -7.78 -21.70 -32.72
N VAL A 359 -8.44 -20.86 -31.90
CA VAL A 359 -9.39 -19.85 -32.39
C VAL A 359 -8.72 -18.48 -32.42
N GLN A 360 -8.94 -17.73 -33.50
CA GLN A 360 -8.20 -16.49 -33.74
C GLN A 360 -9.12 -15.28 -33.86
N ALA A 361 -8.79 -14.25 -33.09
CA ALA A 361 -9.32 -12.91 -33.24
C ALA A 361 -8.21 -11.93 -33.64
N TYR A 362 -8.59 -10.68 -33.88
CA TYR A 362 -7.70 -9.53 -33.98
C TYR A 362 -8.46 -8.29 -33.53
N ASP A 363 -7.71 -7.29 -33.07
CA ASP A 363 -8.19 -5.95 -32.83
C ASP A 363 -7.25 -4.95 -33.55
N ASN A 364 -7.78 -3.80 -33.95
CA ASN A 364 -7.03 -2.76 -34.67
C ASN A 364 -6.72 -1.55 -33.79
N ASP A 365 -7.34 -1.40 -32.62
CA ASP A 365 -7.17 -0.27 -31.72
C ASP A 365 -5.79 -0.26 -31.02
N LYS A 366 -5.57 0.70 -30.11
CA LYS A 366 -4.25 0.99 -29.53
C LYS A 366 -4.28 0.95 -28.01
N GLY A 367 -3.21 0.40 -27.43
CA GLY A 367 -3.14 0.12 -25.99
C GLY A 367 -4.26 -0.83 -25.59
N ARG A 368 -4.83 -0.59 -24.40
CA ARG A 368 -5.82 -1.47 -23.76
C ARG A 368 -7.10 -1.69 -24.58
N ARG A 369 -7.46 -0.76 -25.47
CA ARG A 369 -8.56 -0.92 -26.42
C ARG A 369 -8.32 -2.06 -27.42
N GLY A 370 -7.07 -2.26 -27.86
CA GLY A 370 -6.68 -3.37 -28.74
C GLY A 370 -6.17 -4.63 -28.00
N GLU A 371 -6.12 -4.61 -26.66
CA GLU A 371 -5.79 -5.78 -25.84
C GLU A 371 -7.07 -6.54 -25.51
N TYR A 372 -7.13 -7.84 -25.77
CA TYR A 372 -8.32 -8.65 -25.54
C TYR A 372 -8.01 -9.99 -24.86
N THR A 373 -9.05 -10.58 -24.29
CA THR A 373 -9.02 -11.89 -23.64
C THR A 373 -10.13 -12.80 -24.16
N TYR A 374 -9.81 -14.09 -24.28
CA TYR A 374 -10.76 -15.14 -24.65
C TYR A 374 -11.48 -15.73 -23.43
N SER A 375 -12.71 -16.20 -23.61
CA SER A 375 -13.39 -17.11 -22.69
C SER A 375 -14.32 -18.08 -23.44
N LEU A 376 -14.67 -19.20 -22.80
CA LEU A 376 -15.64 -20.18 -23.31
C LEU A 376 -16.93 -20.11 -22.48
N ARG A 377 -18.06 -20.07 -23.18
CA ARG A 377 -19.41 -20.21 -22.61
C ARG A 377 -20.03 -21.50 -23.14
N SER A 378 -20.19 -22.46 -22.25
CA SER A 378 -20.71 -23.80 -22.54
C SER A 378 -22.19 -23.78 -23.00
N LEU A 379 -22.51 -24.50 -24.07
CA LEU A 379 -23.89 -24.73 -24.55
C LEU A 379 -24.35 -26.19 -24.34
N THR A 380 -23.43 -27.09 -23.99
CA THR A 380 -23.67 -28.53 -23.77
C THR A 380 -23.31 -28.84 -22.33
N ALA A 381 -24.19 -29.51 -21.60
CA ALA A 381 -24.04 -29.65 -20.15
C ALA A 381 -22.68 -30.26 -19.77
N TYR A 382 -22.03 -29.71 -18.74
CA TYR A 382 -20.74 -30.15 -18.20
C TYR A 382 -19.52 -29.98 -19.13
N SER A 383 -19.67 -29.47 -20.36
CA SER A 383 -18.57 -29.31 -21.33
C SER A 383 -17.46 -28.36 -20.84
N GLU A 384 -17.81 -27.39 -19.98
CA GLU A 384 -16.89 -26.50 -19.26
C GLU A 384 -15.88 -27.21 -18.35
N PHE A 385 -16.08 -28.50 -18.04
CA PHE A 385 -15.11 -29.30 -17.29
C PHE A 385 -14.08 -30.03 -18.18
N TYR A 386 -14.39 -30.22 -19.46
CA TYR A 386 -13.57 -30.98 -20.41
C TYR A 386 -12.69 -30.09 -21.29
N PHE A 387 -13.04 -28.82 -21.49
CA PHE A 387 -12.29 -27.90 -22.35
C PHE A 387 -12.04 -26.53 -21.72
N HIS A 388 -10.86 -25.96 -21.98
CA HIS A 388 -10.44 -24.63 -21.52
C HIS A 388 -9.69 -23.89 -22.62
N ILE A 389 -9.92 -22.58 -22.76
CA ILE A 389 -9.22 -21.71 -23.73
C ILE A 389 -8.04 -20.96 -23.08
N LEU A 390 -6.88 -20.99 -23.72
CA LEU A 390 -5.73 -20.15 -23.34
C LEU A 390 -5.84 -18.74 -23.92
N SER A 391 -5.06 -17.80 -23.37
CA SER A 391 -4.93 -16.43 -23.91
C SER A 391 -4.35 -16.38 -25.34
N SER A 392 -3.75 -17.47 -25.83
CA SER A 392 -3.32 -17.68 -27.22
C SER A 392 -4.45 -18.07 -28.18
N GLY A 393 -5.65 -18.34 -27.67
CA GLY A 393 -6.76 -18.93 -28.42
C GLY A 393 -6.71 -20.46 -28.51
N ASP A 394 -5.74 -21.12 -27.88
CA ASP A 394 -5.65 -22.59 -27.91
C ASP A 394 -6.70 -23.24 -27.01
N ILE A 395 -7.44 -24.20 -27.57
CA ILE A 395 -8.41 -25.04 -26.85
C ILE A 395 -7.69 -26.28 -26.31
N LEU A 396 -7.63 -26.39 -24.98
CA LEU A 396 -7.03 -27.53 -24.27
C LEU A 396 -8.08 -28.50 -23.74
N ILE A 397 -7.76 -29.79 -23.78
CA ILE A 397 -8.44 -30.84 -23.00
C ILE A 397 -8.09 -30.67 -21.51
N THR A 398 -9.08 -30.64 -20.61
CA THR A 398 -8.89 -30.52 -19.14
C THR A 398 -9.32 -31.75 -18.33
N ARG A 399 -10.03 -32.69 -18.96
CA ARG A 399 -10.38 -34.02 -18.42
C ARG A 399 -10.36 -35.03 -19.55
N ASP A 400 -10.19 -36.30 -19.20
CA ASP A 400 -10.32 -37.41 -20.14
C ASP A 400 -11.71 -37.36 -20.83
N LEU A 401 -11.76 -37.70 -22.12
CA LEU A 401 -12.96 -37.64 -22.95
C LEU A 401 -13.54 -39.06 -23.12
N ASP A 402 -14.82 -39.13 -23.47
CA ASP A 402 -15.62 -40.35 -23.50
C ASP A 402 -16.75 -40.15 -24.55
N TYR A 403 -16.67 -40.90 -25.65
CA TYR A 403 -17.58 -40.82 -26.79
C TYR A 403 -18.94 -41.45 -26.49
N GLU A 404 -18.99 -42.55 -25.72
CA GLU A 404 -20.20 -43.19 -25.22
C GLU A 404 -21.05 -42.20 -24.41
N SER A 405 -20.39 -41.39 -23.56
CA SER A 405 -21.01 -40.37 -22.72
C SER A 405 -21.36 -39.09 -23.49
N GLN A 406 -20.43 -38.49 -24.25
CA GLN A 406 -20.72 -37.24 -24.99
C GLN A 406 -19.89 -37.03 -26.26
N ARG A 407 -20.47 -37.41 -27.39
CA ARG A 407 -19.91 -37.32 -28.76
C ARG A 407 -19.62 -35.90 -29.28
N GLN A 408 -20.19 -34.86 -28.67
CA GLN A 408 -20.08 -33.49 -29.14
C GLN A 408 -20.14 -32.48 -28.00
N HIS A 409 -19.23 -31.50 -28.03
CA HIS A 409 -19.26 -30.34 -27.15
C HIS A 409 -19.47 -29.07 -27.98
N LEU A 410 -20.44 -28.26 -27.59
CA LEU A 410 -20.77 -26.96 -28.19
C LEU A 410 -20.49 -25.83 -27.20
N PHE A 411 -19.88 -24.77 -27.71
CA PHE A 411 -19.52 -23.56 -26.98
C PHE A 411 -19.84 -22.30 -27.80
N ILE A 412 -20.02 -21.19 -27.10
CA ILE A 412 -19.76 -19.86 -27.63
C ILE A 412 -18.37 -19.44 -27.14
N VAL A 413 -17.48 -19.05 -28.05
CA VAL A 413 -16.23 -18.37 -27.70
C VAL A 413 -16.51 -16.87 -27.67
N ILE A 414 -16.09 -16.22 -26.60
CA ILE A 414 -16.21 -14.77 -26.43
C ILE A 414 -14.80 -14.18 -26.44
N VAL A 415 -14.57 -13.14 -27.24
CA VAL A 415 -13.42 -12.22 -27.05
C VAL A 415 -13.91 -10.90 -26.52
N ARG A 416 -13.24 -10.37 -25.51
CA ARG A 416 -13.56 -9.09 -24.89
C ARG A 416 -12.28 -8.25 -24.74
N ASP A 417 -12.35 -6.99 -25.17
CA ASP A 417 -11.25 -6.03 -25.05
C ASP A 417 -11.04 -5.52 -23.61
N HIS A 418 -9.98 -4.75 -23.38
CA HIS A 418 -9.69 -4.06 -22.11
C HIS A 418 -9.94 -2.54 -22.19
N GLY A 419 -10.79 -2.11 -23.12
CA GLY A 419 -11.25 -0.74 -23.30
C GLY A 419 -12.23 -0.27 -22.21
N THR A 420 -12.79 0.94 -22.38
CA THR A 420 -13.77 1.52 -21.44
C THR A 420 -14.74 2.44 -22.20
N PRO A 421 -16.01 2.03 -22.41
CA PRO A 421 -16.58 0.72 -22.08
C PRO A 421 -15.86 -0.40 -22.84
N SER A 422 -15.73 -1.55 -22.18
CA SER A 422 -15.19 -2.76 -22.79
C SER A 422 -16.23 -3.38 -23.73
N LEU A 423 -15.81 -3.79 -24.91
CA LEU A 423 -16.65 -4.39 -25.94
C LEU A 423 -16.24 -5.86 -26.20
N GLU A 424 -17.15 -6.61 -26.81
CA GLU A 424 -16.99 -8.04 -27.04
C GLU A 424 -17.58 -8.50 -28.37
N SER A 425 -17.12 -9.64 -28.86
CA SER A 425 -17.76 -10.39 -29.94
C SER A 425 -17.78 -11.89 -29.63
N GLU A 426 -18.67 -12.60 -30.31
CA GLU A 426 -18.97 -14.02 -30.09
C GLU A 426 -18.87 -14.83 -31.39
N THR A 427 -18.43 -16.09 -31.29
CA THR A 427 -18.44 -17.09 -32.37
C THR A 427 -18.82 -18.46 -31.81
N TYR A 428 -19.40 -19.35 -32.61
CA TYR A 428 -19.70 -20.71 -32.19
C TYR A 428 -18.48 -21.62 -32.40
N LEU A 429 -18.20 -22.48 -31.41
CA LEU A 429 -17.20 -23.53 -31.47
C LEU A 429 -17.87 -24.88 -31.24
N GLN A 430 -17.69 -25.79 -32.21
CA GLN A 430 -18.08 -27.19 -32.12
C GLN A 430 -16.82 -28.06 -32.00
N ILE A 431 -16.83 -28.99 -31.05
CA ILE A 431 -15.80 -30.02 -30.91
C ILE A 431 -16.49 -31.38 -31.06
N ASN A 432 -16.16 -32.10 -32.12
CA ASN A 432 -16.59 -33.49 -32.31
C ASN A 432 -15.60 -34.42 -31.58
N ILE A 433 -16.13 -35.36 -30.80
CA ILE A 433 -15.35 -36.47 -30.27
C ILE A 433 -15.39 -37.60 -31.31
N ARG A 434 -14.25 -38.23 -31.57
CA ARG A 434 -14.15 -39.42 -32.41
C ARG A 434 -13.96 -40.65 -31.54
N ASP A 435 -14.84 -41.60 -31.79
CA ASP A 435 -14.87 -42.97 -31.30
C ASP A 435 -13.54 -43.69 -31.58
N VAL A 436 -13.00 -44.35 -30.55
CA VAL A 436 -11.83 -45.23 -30.62
C VAL A 436 -12.15 -46.56 -29.95
N ASN A 437 -11.88 -47.67 -30.64
CA ASN A 437 -11.93 -49.01 -30.06
C ASN A 437 -11.08 -49.11 -28.78
N GLU A 438 -11.73 -49.02 -27.62
CA GLU A 438 -11.15 -49.27 -26.30
C GLU A 438 -11.62 -50.62 -25.73
N TYR A 439 -12.79 -51.09 -26.18
CA TYR A 439 -13.38 -52.36 -25.79
C TYR A 439 -13.19 -53.44 -26.87
N CYS A 440 -13.68 -54.63 -26.55
CA CYS A 440 -13.48 -55.83 -27.36
C CYS A 440 -14.70 -56.72 -27.19
N PRO A 441 -15.19 -57.39 -28.25
CA PRO A 441 -16.55 -57.90 -28.25
C PRO A 441 -16.75 -59.08 -27.29
N LYS A 442 -17.92 -59.11 -26.63
CA LYS A 442 -18.26 -60.02 -25.52
C LYS A 442 -19.54 -60.80 -25.84
N LEU A 443 -19.59 -62.08 -25.45
CA LEU A 443 -20.77 -62.92 -25.69
C LEU A 443 -21.86 -62.66 -24.63
N LEU A 444 -23.07 -62.27 -25.07
CA LEU A 444 -24.11 -61.67 -24.23
C LEU A 444 -24.95 -62.68 -23.40
N ASN A 445 -24.67 -63.99 -23.46
CA ASN A 445 -25.61 -65.03 -22.96
C ASN A 445 -24.99 -66.24 -22.20
N LEU A 446 -23.76 -66.16 -21.68
CA LEU A 446 -23.21 -67.18 -20.76
C LEU A 446 -23.61 -66.89 -19.31
N THR A 447 -24.86 -67.21 -18.96
CA THR A 447 -25.42 -66.98 -17.62
C THR A 447 -24.91 -68.03 -16.61
N ASN A 448 -23.71 -67.81 -16.04
CA ASN A 448 -23.04 -68.60 -14.99
C ASN A 448 -22.67 -70.07 -15.31
N ASP A 449 -23.39 -70.75 -16.21
CA ASP A 449 -22.97 -72.05 -16.76
C ASP A 449 -22.06 -71.82 -17.98
N GLU A 450 -20.85 -72.37 -17.95
CA GLU A 450 -19.81 -72.25 -19.00
C GLU A 450 -20.14 -73.03 -20.31
N TYR A 451 -21.37 -73.53 -20.45
CA TYR A 451 -21.75 -74.55 -21.42
C TYR A 451 -23.26 -74.56 -21.71
N PHE A 452 -23.64 -75.02 -22.90
CA PHE A 452 -25.04 -75.28 -23.25
C PHE A 452 -25.36 -76.77 -23.08
N TYR A 453 -26.28 -77.09 -22.16
CA TYR A 453 -26.80 -78.46 -22.07
C TYR A 453 -27.88 -78.73 -23.12
N LEU A 454 -27.61 -79.72 -23.97
CA LEU A 454 -28.47 -80.20 -25.03
C LEU A 454 -29.09 -81.53 -24.62
N ASN A 455 -30.41 -81.63 -24.78
CA ASN A 455 -31.17 -82.86 -24.66
C ASN A 455 -32.11 -83.00 -25.88
N LYS A 456 -32.84 -84.11 -25.98
CA LYS A 456 -33.79 -84.39 -27.08
C LYS A 456 -34.89 -83.34 -27.30
N ASN A 457 -35.08 -82.37 -26.41
CA ASN A 457 -35.95 -81.21 -26.63
C ASN A 457 -35.18 -79.93 -26.99
N ARG A 458 -34.00 -79.68 -26.40
CA ARG A 458 -33.10 -78.58 -26.81
C ARG A 458 -32.53 -78.77 -28.23
N LEU A 459 -32.32 -80.00 -28.68
CA LEU A 459 -31.95 -80.29 -30.07
C LEU A 459 -33.04 -79.87 -31.09
N LYS A 460 -34.30 -79.73 -30.67
CA LYS A 460 -35.42 -79.30 -31.54
C LYS A 460 -35.53 -77.78 -31.70
N ILE A 461 -34.77 -76.99 -30.94
CA ILE A 461 -34.73 -75.51 -31.06
C ILE A 461 -33.49 -75.01 -31.81
N PHE A 462 -32.82 -75.89 -32.56
CA PHE A 462 -31.81 -75.48 -33.55
C PHE A 462 -32.50 -75.09 -34.87
N PRO A 463 -32.00 -74.06 -35.58
CA PRO A 463 -30.83 -73.24 -35.26
C PRO A 463 -31.04 -72.31 -34.07
N PHE A 464 -30.03 -72.21 -33.21
CA PHE A 464 -30.01 -71.38 -32.00
C PHE A 464 -29.17 -70.12 -32.25
N LYS A 465 -29.60 -68.96 -31.73
CA LYS A 465 -28.91 -67.69 -31.96
C LYS A 465 -28.07 -67.27 -30.76
N LEU A 466 -26.77 -67.12 -30.98
CA LEU A 466 -25.87 -66.41 -30.07
C LEU A 466 -25.93 -64.91 -30.39
N TYR A 467 -25.71 -64.11 -29.35
CA TYR A 467 -25.57 -62.67 -29.42
C TYR A 467 -24.25 -62.29 -28.79
N ALA A 468 -23.57 -61.33 -29.40
CA ALA A 468 -22.45 -60.61 -28.81
C ALA A 468 -22.83 -59.12 -28.70
N TYR A 469 -22.09 -58.39 -27.89
CA TYR A 469 -22.17 -56.94 -27.79
C TYR A 469 -20.78 -56.36 -27.62
N ASP A 470 -20.62 -55.09 -27.98
CA ASP A 470 -19.47 -54.30 -27.58
C ASP A 470 -19.89 -53.10 -26.73
N GLU A 471 -18.91 -52.53 -26.05
CA GLU A 471 -19.08 -51.32 -25.25
C GLU A 471 -18.79 -50.05 -26.08
N ASP A 472 -17.96 -50.13 -27.14
CA ASP A 472 -17.79 -49.06 -28.14
C ASP A 472 -19.13 -48.78 -28.88
N ALA A 473 -19.58 -47.53 -28.92
CA ALA A 473 -20.95 -47.22 -29.31
C ALA A 473 -21.19 -47.06 -30.83
N SER A 474 -20.16 -47.14 -31.68
CA SER A 474 -20.33 -47.37 -33.12
C SER A 474 -20.61 -48.83 -33.47
N ASP A 475 -20.08 -49.78 -32.70
CA ASP A 475 -20.01 -51.20 -33.08
C ASP A 475 -20.82 -52.16 -32.20
N GLN A 476 -21.56 -51.64 -31.21
CA GLN A 476 -22.41 -52.35 -30.24
C GLN A 476 -23.17 -53.60 -30.74
N TYR A 477 -23.54 -53.68 -32.03
CA TYR A 477 -24.20 -54.84 -32.66
C TYR A 477 -23.53 -55.39 -33.95
N ASN A 478 -22.43 -54.80 -34.45
CA ASN A 478 -21.84 -55.13 -35.76
C ASN A 478 -20.81 -56.28 -35.72
N ILE A 479 -20.94 -57.17 -34.73
CA ILE A 479 -19.91 -58.15 -34.39
C ILE A 479 -20.00 -59.38 -35.29
N THR A 480 -18.88 -59.69 -35.95
CA THR A 480 -18.72 -60.90 -36.75
C THR A 480 -18.22 -62.07 -35.91
N PHE A 481 -18.83 -63.23 -36.09
CA PHE A 481 -18.36 -64.49 -35.53
C PHE A 481 -17.47 -65.20 -36.55
N THR A 482 -16.39 -65.85 -36.12
CA THR A 482 -15.61 -66.74 -36.99
C THR A 482 -15.32 -68.06 -36.27
N GLN A 483 -15.74 -69.19 -36.84
CA GLN A 483 -15.40 -70.51 -36.32
C GLN A 483 -13.95 -70.87 -36.69
N LEU A 484 -13.10 -71.11 -35.69
CA LEU A 484 -11.71 -71.52 -35.89
C LEU A 484 -11.56 -73.05 -35.98
N GLN A 485 -12.13 -73.76 -35.01
CA GLN A 485 -12.02 -75.20 -34.87
C GLN A 485 -13.26 -75.74 -34.14
N SER A 486 -13.72 -76.93 -34.51
CA SER A 486 -14.75 -77.67 -33.77
C SER A 486 -14.24 -79.08 -33.47
N SER A 487 -14.58 -79.64 -32.31
CA SER A 487 -14.26 -81.04 -31.99
C SER A 487 -15.17 -82.04 -32.73
N SER A 488 -16.19 -81.58 -33.46
CA SER A 488 -17.01 -82.44 -34.32
C SER A 488 -17.57 -81.73 -35.55
N THR A 489 -18.02 -82.52 -36.51
CA THR A 489 -18.78 -82.03 -37.67
C THR A 489 -20.27 -81.84 -37.38
N TYR A 490 -20.79 -82.10 -36.18
CA TYR A 490 -22.23 -82.07 -35.89
C TYR A 490 -22.80 -80.67 -35.73
N PHE A 491 -22.00 -79.75 -35.21
CA PHE A 491 -22.39 -78.37 -34.94
C PHE A 491 -21.58 -77.40 -35.80
N GLN A 492 -22.23 -76.35 -36.27
CA GLN A 492 -21.61 -75.30 -37.11
C GLN A 492 -22.11 -73.93 -36.68
N LEU A 493 -21.17 -72.99 -36.51
CA LEU A 493 -21.42 -71.59 -36.17
C LEU A 493 -21.26 -70.72 -37.43
N ASP A 494 -22.31 -70.00 -37.83
CA ASP A 494 -22.25 -69.04 -38.94
C ASP A 494 -21.62 -67.70 -38.53
N SER A 495 -21.30 -66.86 -39.52
CA SER A 495 -20.67 -65.54 -39.32
C SER A 495 -21.50 -64.56 -38.51
N ASN A 496 -22.81 -64.81 -38.40
CA ASN A 496 -23.78 -63.97 -37.74
C ASN A 496 -24.04 -64.44 -36.30
N GLY A 497 -23.34 -65.49 -35.81
CA GLY A 497 -23.56 -66.07 -34.48
C GLY A 497 -24.69 -67.11 -34.43
N THR A 498 -25.18 -67.62 -35.56
CA THR A 498 -26.18 -68.69 -35.56
C THR A 498 -25.51 -70.06 -35.42
N LEU A 499 -25.83 -70.78 -34.35
CA LEU A 499 -25.38 -72.14 -34.10
C LEU A 499 -26.40 -73.15 -34.67
N SER A 500 -25.94 -74.03 -35.54
CA SER A 500 -26.76 -74.96 -36.31
C SER A 500 -26.27 -76.41 -36.22
N LEU A 501 -27.15 -77.36 -36.54
CA LEU A 501 -26.80 -78.76 -36.78
C LEU A 501 -26.45 -78.91 -38.26
N SER A 502 -25.32 -79.54 -38.57
CA SER A 502 -24.81 -79.70 -39.95
C SER A 502 -25.66 -80.63 -40.83
N SER A 503 -26.50 -81.47 -40.22
CA SER A 503 -27.54 -82.23 -40.89
C SER A 503 -28.72 -82.47 -39.96
N SER A 504 -29.94 -82.21 -40.44
CA SER A 504 -31.17 -82.57 -39.74
C SER A 504 -31.43 -84.09 -39.69
N SER A 505 -30.67 -84.88 -40.44
CA SER A 505 -30.82 -86.33 -40.54
C SER A 505 -30.02 -87.12 -39.50
N ILE A 506 -29.13 -86.47 -38.74
CA ILE A 506 -28.18 -87.15 -37.84
C ILE A 506 -28.24 -86.51 -36.44
N SER A 507 -28.72 -87.28 -35.46
CA SER A 507 -28.59 -86.86 -34.05
C SER A 507 -27.11 -86.92 -33.65
N PRO A 508 -26.54 -85.89 -33.01
CA PRO A 508 -25.25 -86.03 -32.36
C PRO A 508 -25.32 -87.13 -31.28
N PRO A 509 -24.25 -87.93 -31.10
CA PRO A 509 -24.10 -88.84 -29.97
C PRO A 509 -24.13 -88.11 -28.61
N ILE A 510 -24.35 -88.86 -27.53
CA ILE A 510 -24.13 -88.37 -26.15
C ILE A 510 -22.63 -88.08 -25.98
N GLY A 511 -22.27 -86.91 -25.46
CA GLY A 511 -20.89 -86.46 -25.38
C GLY A 511 -20.74 -84.95 -25.20
N VAL A 512 -19.48 -84.50 -25.13
CA VAL A 512 -19.09 -83.08 -25.05
C VAL A 512 -18.50 -82.63 -26.38
N TYR A 513 -18.88 -81.45 -26.83
CA TYR A 513 -18.42 -80.84 -28.07
C TYR A 513 -17.92 -79.41 -27.81
N GLU A 514 -16.83 -79.04 -28.45
CA GLU A 514 -16.18 -77.73 -28.33
C GLU A 514 -16.21 -77.03 -29.68
N ILE A 515 -16.53 -75.73 -29.68
CA ILE A 515 -16.40 -74.87 -30.85
C ILE A 515 -15.56 -73.65 -30.43
N HIS A 516 -14.33 -73.59 -30.94
CA HIS A 516 -13.48 -72.41 -30.84
C HIS A 516 -13.95 -71.37 -31.84
N TYR A 517 -14.19 -70.16 -31.37
CA TYR A 517 -14.65 -69.03 -32.17
C TYR A 517 -13.83 -67.77 -31.88
N THR A 518 -13.86 -66.82 -32.80
CA THR A 518 -13.58 -65.42 -32.50
C THR A 518 -14.84 -64.59 -32.63
N LEU A 519 -14.90 -63.53 -31.84
CA LEU A 519 -15.67 -62.33 -32.11
C LEU A 519 -14.70 -61.29 -32.66
N THR A 520 -15.14 -60.56 -33.68
CA THR A 520 -14.38 -59.45 -34.28
C THR A 520 -15.35 -58.32 -34.58
N ASP A 521 -15.07 -57.13 -34.08
CA ASP A 521 -15.79 -55.88 -34.41
C ASP A 521 -15.47 -55.41 -35.85
N THR A 522 -15.88 -54.18 -36.18
CA THR A 522 -15.75 -53.57 -37.51
C THR A 522 -14.87 -52.31 -37.55
N PHE A 523 -14.08 -52.03 -36.50
CA PHE A 523 -13.12 -50.91 -36.53
C PHE A 523 -12.00 -51.12 -37.57
N SER A 524 -11.34 -50.01 -37.93
CA SER A 524 -10.18 -50.02 -38.86
C SER A 524 -8.96 -50.77 -38.29
N ILE A 525 -8.91 -50.95 -36.97
CA ILE A 525 -7.99 -51.87 -36.27
C ILE A 525 -8.87 -52.67 -35.32
N PRO A 526 -9.42 -53.83 -35.75
CA PRO A 526 -10.46 -54.51 -34.98
C PRO A 526 -9.89 -55.37 -33.85
N CYS A 527 -10.57 -55.42 -32.71
CA CYS A 527 -10.25 -56.33 -31.62
C CYS A 527 -10.80 -57.74 -31.90
N ILE A 528 -9.92 -58.74 -31.82
CA ILE A 528 -10.27 -60.15 -32.04
C ILE A 528 -10.32 -60.89 -30.71
N LYS A 529 -11.53 -61.14 -30.19
CA LYS A 529 -11.74 -61.88 -28.94
C LYS A 529 -11.96 -63.37 -29.20
N GLN A 530 -11.03 -64.22 -28.78
CA GLN A 530 -11.20 -65.67 -28.85
C GLN A 530 -12.06 -66.22 -27.69
N GLY A 531 -12.85 -67.26 -27.98
CA GLY A 531 -13.65 -67.98 -26.99
C GLY A 531 -13.90 -69.45 -27.37
N ILE A 532 -14.52 -70.21 -26.46
CA ILE A 532 -14.95 -71.60 -26.66
C ILE A 532 -16.42 -71.71 -26.28
N ILE A 533 -17.25 -72.28 -27.16
CA ILE A 533 -18.61 -72.72 -26.84
C ILE A 533 -18.53 -74.22 -26.48
N LEU A 534 -18.88 -74.57 -25.25
CA LEU A 534 -19.01 -75.96 -24.83
C LEU A 534 -20.47 -76.41 -24.98
N LEU A 535 -20.71 -77.52 -25.68
CA LEU A 535 -22.02 -78.12 -25.88
C LEU A 535 -22.02 -79.53 -25.28
N ILE A 536 -22.91 -79.80 -24.33
CA ILE A 536 -22.99 -81.12 -23.66
C ILE A 536 -24.30 -81.78 -24.05
N ASN A 537 -24.24 -82.84 -24.85
CA ASN A 537 -25.42 -83.58 -25.29
C ASN A 537 -25.65 -84.81 -24.40
N GLY A 538 -26.83 -84.91 -23.77
CA GLY A 538 -27.18 -86.01 -22.88
C GLY A 538 -28.69 -86.28 -22.81
N ASP A 539 -29.05 -87.46 -22.32
CA ASP A 539 -30.45 -87.86 -22.14
C ASP A 539 -30.99 -87.51 -20.74
N SER A 540 -30.12 -87.44 -19.74
CA SER A 540 -30.45 -87.20 -18.33
C SER A 540 -29.52 -86.18 -17.66
N HIS A 541 -29.98 -85.58 -16.54
CA HIS A 541 -29.14 -84.67 -15.74
C HIS A 541 -27.91 -85.37 -15.11
N ASN A 542 -27.94 -86.70 -14.97
CA ASN A 542 -26.79 -87.47 -14.51
C ASN A 542 -25.69 -87.51 -15.58
N ASP A 543 -26.09 -87.70 -16.85
CA ASP A 543 -25.16 -87.66 -17.99
C ASP A 543 -24.49 -86.28 -18.09
N ARG A 544 -25.26 -85.19 -17.92
CA ARG A 544 -24.72 -83.82 -17.92
C ARG A 544 -23.57 -83.66 -16.93
N ASN A 545 -23.78 -84.06 -15.67
CA ASN A 545 -22.78 -83.86 -14.62
C ASN A 545 -21.57 -84.78 -14.85
N TYR A 546 -21.79 -86.06 -15.21
CA TYR A 546 -20.72 -87.00 -15.51
C TYR A 546 -19.84 -86.53 -16.68
N LEU A 547 -20.45 -86.09 -17.79
CA LEU A 547 -19.74 -85.58 -18.97
C LEU A 547 -18.94 -84.31 -18.65
N LEU A 548 -19.50 -83.40 -17.84
CA LEU A 548 -18.83 -82.17 -17.42
C LEU A 548 -17.63 -82.45 -16.50
N ASP A 549 -17.76 -83.40 -15.57
CA ASP A 549 -16.69 -83.75 -14.63
C ASP A 549 -15.59 -84.61 -15.27
N ASP A 550 -15.93 -85.52 -16.20
CA ASP A 550 -14.94 -86.22 -17.03
C ASP A 550 -14.18 -85.23 -17.92
N TYR A 551 -14.88 -84.36 -18.65
CA TYR A 551 -14.27 -83.31 -19.47
C TYR A 551 -13.33 -82.42 -18.64
N ARG A 552 -13.79 -81.91 -17.48
CA ARG A 552 -12.96 -81.11 -16.57
C ARG A 552 -11.77 -81.87 -15.98
N SER A 553 -11.88 -83.19 -15.81
CA SER A 553 -10.78 -84.04 -15.34
C SER A 553 -9.73 -84.28 -16.43
N ASN A 554 -10.18 -84.58 -17.65
CA ASN A 554 -9.31 -84.72 -18.82
C ASN A 554 -8.63 -83.38 -19.18
N LEU A 555 -9.34 -82.25 -19.07
CA LEU A 555 -8.78 -80.91 -19.25
C LEU A 555 -7.68 -80.61 -18.22
N LYS A 556 -7.89 -80.93 -16.93
CA LYS A 556 -6.86 -80.83 -15.89
C LYS A 556 -5.65 -81.72 -16.17
N LEU A 557 -5.87 -82.95 -16.65
CA LEU A 557 -4.80 -83.87 -17.01
C LEU A 557 -3.95 -83.33 -18.18
N HIS A 558 -4.59 -82.83 -19.23
CA HIS A 558 -3.89 -82.17 -20.34
C HIS A 558 -3.21 -80.86 -19.93
N GLN A 559 -3.80 -80.06 -19.03
CA GLN A 559 -3.14 -78.86 -18.48
C GLN A 559 -1.88 -79.23 -17.68
N GLN A 560 -1.93 -80.29 -16.85
CA GLN A 560 -0.74 -80.79 -16.14
C GLN A 560 0.32 -81.34 -17.10
N GLN A 561 -0.07 -82.12 -18.12
CA GLN A 561 0.84 -82.60 -19.17
C GLN A 561 1.48 -81.43 -19.94
N ASN A 562 0.71 -80.41 -20.30
CA ASN A 562 1.22 -79.22 -21.00
C ASN A 562 2.10 -78.34 -20.12
N GLN A 563 1.84 -78.23 -18.80
CA GLN A 563 2.77 -77.61 -17.86
C GLN A 563 4.06 -78.42 -17.73
N LEU A 564 4.01 -79.76 -17.74
CA LEU A 564 5.18 -80.63 -17.79
C LEU A 564 5.96 -80.45 -19.10
N LEU A 565 5.27 -80.27 -20.23
CA LEU A 565 5.86 -80.02 -21.54
C LEU A 565 6.48 -78.61 -21.63
N LEU A 566 5.84 -77.60 -21.03
CA LEU A 566 6.36 -76.22 -20.96
C LEU A 566 7.57 -76.12 -20.04
N THR A 567 7.56 -76.79 -18.88
CA THR A 567 8.71 -76.82 -17.97
C THR A 567 9.88 -77.60 -18.54
N THR A 568 9.65 -78.70 -19.26
CA THR A 568 10.71 -79.42 -19.99
C THR A 568 11.25 -78.63 -21.19
N LYS A 569 10.40 -77.99 -22.00
CA LYS A 569 10.85 -77.05 -23.06
C LYS A 569 11.62 -75.86 -22.49
N LYS A 570 11.17 -75.27 -21.39
CA LYS A 570 11.89 -74.18 -20.72
C LYS A 570 13.27 -74.66 -20.24
N ARG A 571 13.34 -75.83 -19.59
CA ARG A 571 14.62 -76.43 -19.16
C ARG A 571 15.54 -76.74 -20.35
N GLN A 572 15.01 -77.13 -21.52
CA GLN A 572 15.80 -77.26 -22.75
C GLN A 572 16.31 -75.90 -23.26
N HIS A 573 15.47 -74.86 -23.24
CA HIS A 573 15.89 -73.49 -23.57
C HIS A 573 16.97 -72.96 -22.61
N ASP A 574 16.83 -73.18 -21.31
CA ASP A 574 17.81 -72.80 -20.29
C ASP A 574 19.17 -73.49 -20.55
N ILE A 575 19.15 -74.80 -20.85
CA ILE A 575 20.35 -75.58 -21.24
C ILE A 575 20.95 -75.04 -22.54
N MET A 576 20.15 -74.77 -23.58
CA MET A 576 20.62 -74.17 -24.83
C MET A 576 21.25 -72.79 -24.61
N PHE A 577 20.67 -71.97 -23.73
CA PHE A 577 21.17 -70.64 -23.40
C PHE A 577 22.52 -70.72 -22.66
N ILE A 578 22.68 -71.67 -21.73
CA ILE A 578 23.96 -71.97 -21.09
C ILE A 578 25.01 -72.43 -22.12
N VAL A 579 24.65 -73.32 -23.04
CA VAL A 579 25.56 -73.76 -24.13
C VAL A 579 25.97 -72.58 -25.02
N ILE A 580 25.04 -71.68 -25.38
CA ILE A 580 25.34 -70.47 -26.15
C ILE A 580 26.31 -69.56 -25.39
N ILE A 581 26.15 -69.37 -24.08
CA ILE A 581 27.07 -68.60 -23.24
C ILE A 581 28.47 -69.26 -23.20
N PHE A 582 28.56 -70.58 -23.12
CA PHE A 582 29.84 -71.32 -23.22
C PHE A 582 30.50 -71.16 -24.59
N CYS A 583 29.73 -71.20 -25.68
CA CYS A 583 30.25 -70.94 -27.02
C CYS A 583 30.77 -69.49 -27.18
N ILE A 584 30.00 -68.50 -26.74
CA ILE A 584 30.38 -67.07 -26.82
C ILE A 584 31.64 -66.80 -25.98
N SER A 585 31.71 -67.32 -24.75
CA SER A 585 32.90 -67.14 -23.90
C SER A 585 34.14 -67.85 -24.46
N SER A 586 34.00 -69.02 -25.09
CA SER A 586 35.09 -69.69 -25.82
C SER A 586 35.58 -68.89 -27.03
N ILE A 587 34.65 -68.31 -27.82
CA ILE A 587 34.98 -67.42 -28.94
C ILE A 587 35.71 -66.16 -28.44
N LEU A 588 35.23 -65.52 -27.37
CA LEU A 588 35.91 -64.37 -26.77
C LEU A 588 37.31 -64.74 -26.26
N LEU A 589 37.47 -65.90 -25.61
CA LEU A 589 38.77 -66.38 -25.12
C LEU A 589 39.77 -66.59 -26.26
N THR A 590 39.34 -67.21 -27.37
CA THR A 590 40.21 -67.39 -28.56
C THR A 590 40.58 -66.07 -29.24
N ILE A 591 39.66 -65.10 -29.30
CA ILE A 591 39.94 -63.73 -29.76
C ILE A 591 40.98 -63.05 -28.86
N PHE A 592 40.85 -63.15 -27.53
CA PHE A 592 41.82 -62.59 -26.58
C PHE A 592 43.21 -63.22 -26.72
N ILE A 593 43.29 -64.55 -26.90
CA ILE A 593 44.56 -65.26 -27.15
C ILE A 593 45.19 -64.79 -28.47
N PHE A 594 44.40 -64.65 -29.53
CA PHE A 594 44.89 -64.17 -30.83
C PHE A 594 45.43 -62.73 -30.75
N PHE A 595 44.72 -61.82 -30.08
CA PHE A 595 45.19 -60.46 -29.82
C PHE A 595 46.47 -60.44 -28.96
N GLY A 596 46.57 -61.30 -27.95
CA GLY A 596 47.79 -61.46 -27.14
C GLY A 596 49.01 -61.85 -27.99
N ILE A 597 48.84 -62.83 -28.88
CA ILE A 597 49.89 -63.27 -29.82
C ILE A 597 50.30 -62.14 -30.77
N VAL A 598 49.33 -61.41 -31.34
CA VAL A 598 49.59 -60.26 -32.24
C VAL A 598 50.34 -59.14 -31.51
N CYS A 599 49.95 -58.80 -30.28
CA CYS A 599 50.63 -57.79 -29.46
C CYS A 599 52.07 -58.20 -29.09
N CYS A 600 52.30 -59.47 -28.77
CA CYS A 600 53.66 -59.99 -28.56
C CYS A 600 54.51 -59.88 -29.85
N LYS A 601 53.94 -60.25 -31.00
CA LYS A 601 54.63 -60.22 -32.30
C LYS A 601 54.96 -58.80 -32.79
N LYS A 602 54.23 -57.78 -32.31
CA LYS A 602 54.46 -56.36 -32.64
C LYS A 602 55.51 -55.67 -31.75
N ARG A 603 55.95 -56.32 -30.65
CA ARG A 603 56.84 -55.70 -29.64
C ARG A 603 58.35 -55.86 -29.92
N THR A 604 58.74 -56.58 -30.97
CA THR A 604 60.13 -56.92 -31.28
C THR A 604 60.82 -55.97 -32.28
N HIS A 605 60.09 -55.08 -32.96
CA HIS A 605 60.59 -54.43 -34.19
C HIS A 605 61.00 -52.94 -34.12
N HIS A 606 60.94 -52.29 -32.94
CA HIS A 606 61.42 -50.90 -32.79
C HIS A 606 62.41 -50.72 -31.63
N ARG A 607 63.70 -50.55 -32.00
CA ARG A 607 64.77 -50.03 -31.16
C ARG A 607 65.75 -49.25 -32.05
N THR A 608 65.74 -47.91 -31.97
CA THR A 608 66.91 -46.99 -32.01
C THR A 608 66.45 -45.54 -32.09
N THR A 609 66.89 -44.70 -31.13
CA THR A 609 67.16 -43.24 -31.19
C THR A 609 66.06 -42.25 -31.68
N ALA A 610 65.89 -41.06 -31.11
CA ALA A 610 66.78 -40.27 -30.23
C ALA A 610 66.04 -39.45 -29.13
N PHE A 611 66.80 -39.14 -28.07
CA PHE A 611 66.92 -37.87 -27.30
C PHE A 611 65.95 -36.70 -27.65
N LEU A 612 65.41 -35.89 -26.72
CA LEU A 612 65.80 -35.62 -25.30
C LEU A 612 64.61 -35.19 -24.40
N LYS A 613 64.88 -35.13 -23.07
CA LYS A 613 64.03 -34.72 -21.91
C LYS A 613 64.59 -33.42 -21.28
N PRO A 614 64.21 -32.92 -20.07
CA PRO A 614 63.12 -33.23 -19.11
C PRO A 614 62.15 -32.00 -18.96
N TYR A 615 61.29 -31.73 -17.96
CA TYR A 615 60.86 -32.27 -16.63
C TYR A 615 59.30 -32.49 -16.66
N ALA A 616 58.51 -33.00 -15.69
CA ALA A 616 58.44 -33.11 -14.21
C ALA A 616 57.77 -31.90 -13.50
N ASN A 617 56.97 -32.00 -12.42
CA ASN A 617 56.49 -33.07 -11.50
C ASN A 617 54.99 -32.83 -11.16
N GLY A 618 54.21 -33.64 -10.43
CA GLY A 618 54.34 -34.92 -9.70
C GLY A 618 52.92 -35.45 -9.33
N TYR A 619 52.69 -36.72 -9.00
CA TYR A 619 52.63 -37.29 -7.63
C TYR A 619 51.86 -36.43 -6.58
N CYS A 620 50.97 -36.97 -5.72
CA CYS A 620 50.73 -38.36 -5.32
C CYS A 620 49.34 -38.60 -4.66
N ASN A 621 48.92 -39.87 -4.57
CA ASN A 621 48.03 -40.54 -3.59
C ASN A 621 46.92 -39.78 -2.81
N GLY A 622 45.75 -40.43 -2.74
CA GLY A 622 45.36 -41.10 -1.48
C GLY A 622 43.98 -40.84 -0.86
N ASN A 623 43.22 -41.93 -0.68
CA ASN A 623 42.25 -42.25 0.39
C ASN A 623 41.24 -41.20 0.90
N GLY A 624 39.97 -41.60 1.05
CA GLY A 624 39.10 -40.96 2.06
C GLY A 624 37.59 -41.24 1.97
N HIS A 625 37.03 -41.79 3.05
CA HIS A 625 35.61 -41.76 3.43
C HIS A 625 35.09 -40.28 3.52
N THR A 626 33.80 -39.95 3.48
CA THR A 626 32.71 -40.51 4.32
C THR A 626 31.29 -40.45 3.73
N SER A 627 30.47 -41.41 4.18
CA SER A 627 29.02 -41.50 3.98
C SER A 627 28.20 -40.59 4.90
N LYS A 628 26.98 -40.21 4.45
CA LYS A 628 25.76 -39.94 5.25
C LYS A 628 24.55 -39.92 4.30
N SER A 629 23.33 -40.30 4.69
CA SER A 629 22.85 -41.29 5.68
C SER A 629 21.34 -41.49 5.49
N LEU A 630 20.86 -42.74 5.54
CA LEU A 630 19.44 -43.09 5.37
C LEU A 630 18.59 -42.70 6.61
N ILE A 631 17.36 -42.24 6.41
CA ILE A 631 16.23 -42.39 7.37
C ILE A 631 14.99 -42.81 6.56
N ILE A 632 14.12 -43.61 7.18
CA ILE A 632 13.07 -44.42 6.53
C ILE A 632 11.68 -43.97 6.99
N LYS A 633 10.71 -43.93 6.07
CA LYS A 633 9.38 -44.52 6.30
C LYS A 633 8.76 -45.02 5.00
#